data_AF-A0A954R6T3-F1
#
_entry.id   AF-A0A954R6T3-F1
#
_cell.length_a   1.000
_cell.length_b   1.000
_cell.length_c   1.000
_cell.angle_alpha   90.00
_cell.angle_beta   90.00
_cell.angle_gamma   90.00
#
_symmetry.space_group_name_H-M   'P 1'
#
loop_
_entity.id
_entity.type
_entity.pdbx_description
1 polymer ?
#
loop_
_entity_poly.entity_id
_entity_poly.type
_entity_poly.pdbx_seq_one_letter_code
_entity_poly.pdbx_strand_id
1 'polypeptide(L)'
;WLDSPVVADVLPKSNFAEALRYIRNHWSALNAYVEDGRIPIDNNLVEQLMKQVALGRKAWLFVSNVPAGERSAKMMTLVSSAKRHDLDVRVYLEDVLTQLLAGCTDYHKLLPDIWKQSHPTAVRNYRQEERRDKADRKQLAAARRRLFKASFAN
;
A
#
# COMPACT_ATOMS: atom_id res chain seq x y z
N TRP A 1 27.89 -9.14 -12.83
CA TRP A 1 28.08 -8.88 -11.39
C TRP A 1 27.40 -9.97 -10.54
N LEU A 2 26.08 -10.19 -10.66
CA LEU A 2 25.40 -11.31 -9.99
C LEU A 2 25.86 -12.70 -10.50
N ASP A 3 26.26 -12.81 -11.77
CA ASP A 3 26.81 -14.06 -12.33
C ASP A 3 28.34 -14.13 -12.27
N SER A 4 28.96 -13.38 -11.34
CA SER A 4 30.42 -13.41 -11.21
C SER A 4 30.91 -14.72 -10.59
N PRO A 5 32.15 -15.14 -10.88
CA PRO A 5 32.74 -16.37 -10.31
C PRO A 5 32.74 -16.37 -8.78
N VAL A 6 32.92 -15.20 -8.15
CA VAL A 6 32.90 -15.03 -6.69
C VAL A 6 31.54 -15.40 -6.08
N VAL A 7 30.44 -15.16 -6.81
CA VAL A 7 29.08 -15.54 -6.39
C VAL A 7 28.84 -17.04 -6.57
N ALA A 8 29.48 -17.67 -7.56
CA ALA A 8 29.38 -19.11 -7.81
C ALA A 8 30.08 -19.96 -6.73
N ASP A 9 31.15 -19.43 -6.12
CA ASP A 9 31.92 -20.11 -5.05
C ASP A 9 31.30 -19.99 -3.64
N VAL A 10 30.15 -19.31 -3.50
CA VAL A 10 29.47 -19.18 -2.20
C VAL A 10 28.84 -20.52 -1.81
N LEU A 11 29.04 -20.92 -0.53
CA LEU A 11 28.41 -22.11 0.02
C LEU A 11 26.87 -22.07 -0.18
N PRO A 12 26.25 -23.03 -0.91
CA PRO A 12 24.87 -22.89 -1.41
C PRO A 12 23.77 -22.72 -0.35
N LYS A 13 24.02 -23.20 0.87
CA LYS A 13 23.10 -23.16 2.03
C LYS A 13 23.43 -22.05 3.03
N SER A 14 24.37 -21.16 2.72
CA SER A 14 24.63 -20.00 3.57
C SER A 14 23.51 -18.96 3.43
N ASN A 15 23.28 -18.16 4.48
CA ASN A 15 22.34 -17.03 4.44
C ASN A 15 22.67 -16.05 3.28
N PHE A 16 23.96 -15.92 2.94
CA PHE A 16 24.39 -15.08 1.82
C PHE A 16 23.97 -15.64 0.46
N ALA A 17 24.14 -16.96 0.24
CA ALA A 17 23.65 -17.61 -0.97
C ALA A 17 22.13 -17.54 -1.10
N GLU A 18 21.40 -17.61 0.02
CA GLU A 18 19.94 -17.44 0.02
C GLU A 18 19.53 -16.02 -0.38
N ALA A 19 20.17 -14.99 0.18
CA ALA A 19 19.92 -13.60 -0.19
C ALA A 19 20.22 -13.32 -1.68
N LEU A 20 21.34 -13.85 -2.20
CA LEU A 20 21.69 -13.71 -3.62
C LEU A 20 20.66 -14.39 -4.53
N ARG A 21 20.22 -15.60 -4.17
CA ARG A 21 19.17 -16.31 -4.90
C ARG A 21 17.85 -15.56 -4.87
N TYR A 22 17.49 -14.96 -3.73
CA TYR A 22 16.31 -14.11 -3.61
C TYR A 22 16.38 -12.91 -4.56
N ILE A 23 17.50 -12.17 -4.56
CA ILE A 23 17.73 -11.03 -5.47
C ILE A 23 17.62 -11.48 -6.92
N ARG A 24 18.26 -12.60 -7.29
CA ARG A 24 18.25 -13.11 -8.66
C ARG A 24 16.83 -13.47 -9.12
N ASN A 25 16.08 -14.17 -8.27
CA ASN A 25 14.71 -14.59 -8.58
C ASN A 25 13.74 -13.40 -8.72
N HIS A 26 14.03 -12.28 -8.08
CA HIS A 26 13.17 -11.08 -8.08
C HIS A 26 13.79 -9.90 -8.84
N TRP A 27 14.85 -10.12 -9.63
CA TRP A 27 15.61 -9.03 -10.26
C TRP A 27 14.74 -8.13 -11.14
N SER A 28 13.82 -8.71 -11.91
CA SER A 28 12.87 -7.94 -12.73
C SER A 28 11.95 -7.07 -11.85
N ALA A 29 11.35 -7.63 -10.81
CA ALA A 29 10.49 -6.88 -9.90
C ALA A 29 11.23 -5.76 -9.15
N LEU A 30 12.47 -6.03 -8.72
CA LEU A 30 13.33 -5.05 -8.04
C LEU A 30 13.73 -3.88 -8.95
N ASN A 31 13.76 -4.08 -10.27
CA ASN A 31 14.11 -3.03 -11.24
C ASN A 31 12.90 -2.41 -11.94
N ALA A 32 11.67 -2.79 -11.60
CA ALA A 32 10.46 -2.26 -12.24
C ALA A 32 10.37 -0.72 -12.19
N TYR A 33 10.90 -0.10 -11.12
CA TYR A 33 10.94 1.36 -10.98
C TYR A 33 11.86 2.06 -12.01
N VAL A 34 12.83 1.34 -12.58
CA VAL A 34 13.72 1.86 -13.63
C VAL A 34 12.95 1.96 -14.95
N GLU A 35 12.00 1.06 -15.17
CA GLU A 35 11.16 1.03 -16.37
C GLU A 35 9.97 2.02 -16.26
N ASP A 36 9.45 2.25 -15.05
CA ASP A 36 8.35 3.17 -14.79
C ASP A 36 8.62 4.07 -13.56
N GLY A 37 8.93 5.34 -13.82
CA GLY A 37 9.19 6.34 -12.78
C GLY A 37 7.99 6.69 -11.89
N ARG A 38 6.78 6.18 -12.18
CA ARG A 38 5.62 6.27 -11.28
C ARG A 38 5.72 5.28 -10.12
N ILE A 39 6.54 4.24 -10.24
CA ILE A 39 6.76 3.24 -9.19
C ILE A 39 7.88 3.76 -8.29
N PRO A 40 7.67 3.86 -6.97
CA PRO A 40 8.74 4.24 -6.05
C PRO A 40 9.82 3.16 -5.98
N ILE A 41 11.07 3.57 -5.75
CA ILE A 41 12.22 2.67 -5.60
C ILE A 41 12.08 1.71 -4.40
N ASP A 42 11.27 2.08 -3.41
CA ASP A 42 11.04 1.31 -2.20
C ASP A 42 9.58 0.89 -2.05
N ASN A 43 9.37 -0.20 -1.30
CA ASN A 43 8.06 -0.78 -1.05
C ASN A 43 7.42 -0.31 0.28
N ASN A 44 7.95 0.76 0.90
CA ASN A 44 7.57 1.15 2.26
C ASN A 44 6.07 1.42 2.39
N LEU A 45 5.46 1.97 1.34
CA LEU A 45 4.02 2.24 1.33
C LEU A 45 3.21 0.95 1.44
N VAL A 46 3.53 -0.07 0.65
CA VAL A 46 2.82 -1.36 0.67
C VAL A 46 3.06 -2.08 1.98
N GLU A 47 4.29 -2.07 2.49
CA GLU A 47 4.59 -2.65 3.82
C GLU A 47 3.79 -1.97 4.92
N GLN A 48 3.67 -0.64 4.90
CA GLN A 48 2.86 0.10 5.85
C GLN A 48 1.38 -0.27 5.76
N LEU A 49 0.87 -0.52 4.56
CA LEU A 49 -0.50 -1.01 4.37
C LEU A 49 -0.67 -2.45 4.90
N MET A 50 0.31 -3.33 4.65
CA MET A 50 0.29 -4.71 5.13
C MET A 50 0.39 -4.84 6.65
N LYS A 51 0.96 -3.86 7.34
CA LYS A 51 0.91 -3.80 8.81
C LYS A 51 -0.52 -3.84 9.35
N GLN A 52 -1.50 -3.23 8.67
CA GLN A 52 -2.90 -3.28 9.09
C GLN A 52 -3.46 -4.70 9.03
N VAL A 53 -3.13 -5.44 7.98
CA VAL A 53 -3.51 -6.86 7.83
C VAL A 53 -2.82 -7.72 8.88
N ALA A 54 -1.53 -7.50 9.10
CA ALA A 54 -0.74 -8.24 10.09
C ALA A 54 -1.21 -8.01 11.53
N LEU A 55 -1.66 -6.80 11.86
CA LEU A 55 -2.27 -6.49 13.16
C LEU A 55 -3.68 -7.11 13.27
N GLY A 56 -4.48 -6.98 12.22
CA GLY A 56 -5.86 -7.47 12.16
C GLY A 56 -5.99 -8.99 12.25
N ARG A 57 -5.03 -9.75 11.70
CA ARG A 57 -5.08 -11.22 11.69
C ARG A 57 -5.22 -11.85 13.09
N LYS A 58 -4.68 -11.20 14.13
CA LYS A 58 -4.82 -11.67 15.52
C LYS A 58 -6.20 -11.37 16.11
N ALA A 59 -6.91 -10.38 15.56
CA ALA A 59 -8.25 -9.95 15.99
C ALA A 59 -9.38 -10.58 15.16
N TRP A 60 -9.10 -11.10 13.97
CA TRP A 60 -10.10 -11.72 13.08
C TRP A 60 -10.37 -13.18 13.41
N LEU A 61 -10.78 -13.45 14.65
CA LEU A 61 -11.08 -14.80 15.16
C LEU A 61 -12.19 -15.51 14.38
N PHE A 62 -13.00 -14.78 13.62
CA PHE A 62 -14.16 -15.29 12.88
C PHE A 62 -13.87 -15.69 11.43
N VAL A 63 -12.63 -15.49 10.95
CA VAL A 63 -12.19 -15.98 9.64
C VAL A 63 -11.72 -17.41 9.79
N SER A 64 -12.68 -18.35 9.86
CA SER A 64 -12.43 -19.74 10.28
C SER A 64 -12.05 -20.70 9.14
N ASN A 65 -12.20 -20.29 7.87
CA ASN A 65 -11.90 -21.13 6.71
C ASN A 65 -11.48 -20.30 5.49
N VAL A 66 -10.94 -20.96 4.47
CA VAL A 66 -10.44 -20.32 3.23
C VAL A 66 -11.54 -19.49 2.54
N PRO A 67 -12.77 -20.00 2.30
CA PRO A 67 -13.84 -19.20 1.71
C PRO A 67 -14.25 -17.97 2.52
N ALA A 68 -14.19 -18.03 3.85
CA ALA A 68 -14.41 -16.88 4.72
C ALA A 68 -13.26 -15.86 4.55
N GLY A 69 -12.02 -16.34 4.47
CA GLY A 69 -10.84 -15.51 4.23
C GLY A 69 -10.91 -14.76 2.91
N GLU A 70 -11.31 -15.42 1.83
CA GLU A 70 -11.50 -14.78 0.52
C GLU A 70 -12.57 -13.69 0.57
N ARG A 71 -13.70 -13.93 1.24
CA ARG A 71 -14.76 -12.92 1.42
C ARG A 71 -14.26 -11.72 2.22
N SER A 72 -13.53 -11.95 3.31
CA SER A 72 -12.90 -10.89 4.09
C SER A 72 -11.88 -10.10 3.27
N ALA A 73 -11.07 -10.76 2.43
CA ALA A 73 -10.11 -10.11 1.55
C ALA A 73 -10.79 -9.23 0.49
N LYS A 74 -11.91 -9.68 -0.10
CA LYS A 74 -12.72 -8.89 -1.03
C LYS A 74 -13.27 -7.63 -0.37
N MET A 75 -13.87 -7.75 0.82
CA MET A 75 -14.37 -6.60 1.58
C MET A 75 -13.26 -5.64 1.96
N MET A 76 -12.11 -6.15 2.39
CA MET A 76 -10.97 -5.32 2.76
C MET A 76 -10.37 -4.59 1.54
N THR A 77 -10.38 -5.22 0.37
CA THR A 77 -9.99 -4.58 -0.89
C THR A 77 -10.91 -3.42 -1.22
N LEU A 78 -12.23 -3.61 -1.11
CA LEU A 78 -13.24 -2.56 -1.35
C LEU A 78 -13.07 -1.39 -0.37
N VAL A 79 -12.98 -1.68 0.93
CA VAL A 79 -12.76 -0.67 1.98
C VAL A 79 -11.45 0.09 1.77
N SER A 80 -10.37 -0.61 1.40
CA SER A 80 -9.07 0.01 1.16
C SER A 80 -9.09 0.90 -0.08
N SER A 81 -9.83 0.51 -1.12
CA SER A 81 -10.05 1.34 -2.31
C SER A 81 -10.82 2.62 -1.95
N ALA A 82 -11.95 2.51 -1.25
CA ALA A 82 -12.72 3.67 -0.79
C ALA A 82 -11.87 4.63 0.07
N LYS A 83 -11.06 4.10 1.00
CA LYS A 83 -10.11 4.91 1.78
C LYS A 83 -9.06 5.61 0.92
N ARG A 84 -8.56 4.95 -0.13
CA ARG A 84 -7.56 5.52 -1.05
C ARG A 84 -8.15 6.68 -1.87
N HIS A 85 -9.46 6.65 -2.14
CA HIS A 85 -10.20 7.74 -2.79
C HIS A 85 -10.71 8.82 -1.82
N ASP A 86 -10.31 8.75 -0.54
CA ASP A 86 -10.73 9.65 0.55
C ASP A 86 -12.22 9.63 0.84
N LEU A 87 -12.90 8.53 0.54
CA LEU A 87 -14.32 8.43 0.84
C LEU A 87 -14.57 8.18 2.32
N ASP A 88 -15.71 8.68 2.79
CA ASP A 88 -16.36 8.11 3.95
C ASP A 88 -16.81 6.68 3.62
N VAL A 89 -16.04 5.72 4.12
CA VAL A 89 -16.26 4.29 3.88
C VAL A 89 -17.66 3.86 4.29
N ARG A 90 -18.21 4.43 5.37
CA ARG A 90 -19.54 4.05 5.85
C ARG A 90 -20.59 4.49 4.84
N VAL A 91 -20.58 5.77 4.47
CA VAL A 91 -21.52 6.35 3.51
C VAL A 91 -21.45 5.61 2.16
N TYR A 92 -20.22 5.35 1.68
CA TYR A 92 -19.99 4.62 0.46
C TYR A 92 -20.57 3.19 0.52
N LEU A 93 -20.28 2.42 1.57
CA LEU A 93 -20.77 1.05 1.70
C LEU A 93 -22.29 1.00 1.89
N GLU A 94 -22.88 1.90 2.67
CA GLU A 94 -24.33 1.98 2.87
C GLU A 94 -25.05 2.22 1.53
N ASP A 95 -24.58 3.18 0.74
CA ASP A 95 -25.20 3.50 -0.55
C ASP A 95 -24.99 2.38 -1.59
N VAL A 96 -23.76 1.86 -1.73
CA VAL A 96 -23.47 0.77 -2.66
C VAL A 96 -24.28 -0.48 -2.33
N LEU A 97 -24.37 -0.88 -1.06
CA LEU A 97 -25.15 -2.05 -0.65
C LEU A 97 -26.65 -1.82 -0.88
N THR A 98 -27.16 -0.62 -0.61
CA THR A 98 -28.55 -0.23 -0.91
C THR A 98 -28.86 -0.36 -2.40
N GLN A 99 -27.98 0.15 -3.27
CA GLN A 99 -28.15 0.06 -4.72
C GLN A 99 -28.10 -1.39 -5.22
N LEU A 100 -27.19 -2.21 -4.68
CA LEU A 100 -27.11 -3.63 -5.03
C LEU A 100 -28.36 -4.39 -4.59
N LEU A 101 -28.89 -4.12 -3.39
CA LEU A 101 -30.14 -4.70 -2.90
C LEU A 101 -31.36 -4.27 -3.72
N ALA A 102 -31.34 -3.06 -4.28
CA ALA A 102 -32.35 -2.56 -5.21
C ALA A 102 -32.23 -3.14 -6.63
N GLY A 103 -31.25 -4.03 -6.89
CA GLY A 103 -31.08 -4.71 -8.17
C GLY A 103 -30.16 -3.98 -9.15
N CYS A 104 -29.35 -3.01 -8.70
CA CYS A 104 -28.36 -2.36 -9.55
C CYS A 104 -27.31 -3.38 -10.04
N THR A 105 -27.14 -3.48 -11.36
CA THR A 105 -26.14 -4.32 -12.02
C THR A 105 -25.03 -3.52 -12.70
N ASP A 106 -25.12 -2.19 -12.70
CA ASP A 106 -24.05 -1.31 -13.17
C ASP A 106 -22.96 -1.17 -12.09
N TYR A 107 -22.14 -2.22 -11.97
CA TYR A 107 -21.07 -2.27 -10.99
C TYR A 107 -19.97 -1.23 -11.24
N HIS A 108 -19.81 -0.77 -12.49
CA HIS A 108 -18.80 0.23 -12.83
C HIS A 108 -19.10 1.56 -12.14
N LYS A 109 -20.38 1.98 -12.12
CA LYS A 109 -20.82 3.17 -11.40
C LYS A 109 -20.60 3.09 -9.88
N LEU A 110 -20.57 1.88 -9.33
CA LEU A 110 -20.37 1.63 -7.90
C LEU A 110 -18.89 1.62 -7.49
N LEU A 111 -17.95 1.65 -8.43
CA LEU A 111 -16.52 1.72 -8.10
C LEU A 111 -16.20 3.02 -7.34
N PRO A 112 -15.31 2.99 -6.33
CA PRO A 112 -15.08 4.16 -5.46
C PRO A 112 -14.67 5.43 -6.20
N ASP A 113 -13.86 5.33 -7.26
CA ASP A 113 -13.39 6.44 -8.07
C ASP A 113 -14.49 7.08 -8.93
N ILE A 114 -15.44 6.26 -9.41
CA ILE A 114 -16.59 6.71 -10.19
C ILE A 114 -17.68 7.24 -9.27
N TRP A 115 -18.05 6.48 -8.23
CA TRP A 115 -19.07 6.83 -7.25
C TRP A 115 -18.77 8.18 -6.56
N LYS A 116 -17.48 8.48 -6.33
CA LYS A 116 -17.00 9.75 -5.78
C LYS A 116 -17.49 10.97 -6.57
N GLN A 117 -17.63 10.85 -7.89
CA GLN A 117 -17.94 11.99 -8.76
C GLN A 117 -19.37 12.50 -8.54
N SER A 118 -20.30 11.60 -8.19
CA SER A 118 -21.69 11.95 -7.87
C SER A 118 -21.91 12.25 -6.38
N HIS A 119 -20.92 12.02 -5.51
CA HIS A 119 -21.04 12.18 -4.05
C HIS A 119 -19.90 13.02 -3.46
N PRO A 120 -19.77 14.30 -3.86
CA PRO A 120 -18.68 15.16 -3.40
C PRO A 120 -18.70 15.38 -1.87
N THR A 121 -19.86 15.32 -1.23
CA THR A 121 -20.03 15.47 0.22
C THR A 121 -19.48 14.29 1.01
N ALA A 122 -19.36 13.12 0.40
CA ALA A 122 -18.78 11.93 1.02
C ALA A 122 -17.24 11.92 0.97
N VAL A 123 -16.62 12.92 0.33
CA VAL A 123 -15.16 13.03 0.22
C VAL A 123 -14.58 13.76 1.43
N ARG A 124 -13.66 13.10 2.13
CA ARG A 124 -12.99 13.59 3.33
C ARG A 124 -11.79 14.46 2.95
N ASN A 125 -12.05 15.68 2.49
CA ASN A 125 -11.02 16.63 2.02
C ASN A 125 -9.94 16.93 3.09
N TYR A 126 -10.32 17.00 4.38
CA TYR A 126 -9.37 17.19 5.48
C TYR A 126 -8.26 16.13 5.54
N ARG A 127 -8.49 14.91 5.01
CA ARG A 127 -7.46 13.86 4.96
C ARG A 127 -6.34 14.17 3.99
N GLN A 128 -6.65 14.91 2.92
CA GLN A 128 -5.63 15.39 1.98
C GLN A 128 -4.75 16.43 2.65
N GLU A 129 -5.37 17.36 3.37
CA GLU A 129 -4.68 18.39 4.16
C GLU A 129 -3.79 17.76 5.25
N GLU A 130 -4.31 16.83 6.04
CA GLU A 130 -3.52 16.09 7.04
C GLU A 130 -2.28 15.42 6.43
N ARG A 131 -2.44 14.78 5.26
CA ARG A 131 -1.33 14.11 4.56
C ARG A 131 -0.29 15.12 4.08
N ARG A 132 -0.74 16.25 3.54
CA ARG A 132 0.12 17.36 3.11
C ARG A 132 0.90 17.92 4.30
N ASP A 133 0.22 18.28 5.38
CA ASP A 133 0.85 18.82 6.59
C ASP A 133 1.85 17.85 7.21
N LYS A 134 1.56 16.55 7.17
CA LYS A 134 2.48 15.52 7.65
C LYS A 134 3.71 15.40 6.74
N ALA A 135 3.53 15.50 5.43
CA ALA A 135 4.62 15.50 4.47
C ALA A 135 5.52 16.74 4.67
N ASP A 136 4.92 17.92 4.82
CA ASP A 136 5.62 19.19 5.03
C ASP A 136 6.41 19.17 6.34
N ARG A 137 5.80 18.70 7.44
CA ARG A 137 6.49 18.50 8.73
C ARG A 137 7.68 17.55 8.60
N LYS A 138 7.53 16.45 7.85
CA LYS A 138 8.61 15.48 7.61
C LYS A 138 9.76 16.10 6.80
N GLN A 139 9.45 16.85 5.75
CA GLN A 139 10.45 17.53 4.93
C GLN A 139 11.21 18.58 5.74
N LEU A 140 10.50 19.41 6.51
CA LEU A 140 11.10 20.44 7.36
C LEU A 140 12.01 19.84 8.44
N ALA A 141 11.57 18.74 9.08
CA ALA A 141 12.42 18.02 10.03
C ALA A 141 13.69 17.44 9.39
N ALA A 142 13.58 16.90 8.16
CA ALA A 142 14.73 16.39 7.43
C ALA A 142 15.70 17.52 7.03
N ALA A 143 15.19 18.66 6.57
CA ALA A 143 15.99 19.83 6.23
C ALA A 143 16.75 20.38 7.45
N ARG A 144 16.07 20.53 8.59
CA ARG A 144 16.70 20.96 9.87
C ARG A 144 17.85 20.03 10.28
N ARG A 145 17.68 18.72 10.17
CA ARG A 145 18.73 17.74 10.47
C ARG A 145 19.94 17.88 9.54
N ARG A 146 19.72 18.15 8.26
CA ARG A 146 20.80 18.38 7.27
C ARG A 146 21.58 19.65 7.61
N LEU A 147 20.89 20.75 7.90
CA LEU A 147 21.52 22.01 8.30
C LEU A 147 22.33 21.86 9.59
N PHE A 148 21.75 21.19 10.60
CA PHE A 148 22.45 20.89 11.84
C PHE A 148 23.73 20.08 11.55
N LYS A 149 23.63 18.97 10.81
CA LYS A 149 24.80 18.15 10.47
C LYS A 149 25.88 18.91 9.69
N ALA A 150 25.49 19.80 8.79
CA ALA A 150 26.43 20.64 8.04
C ALA A 150 27.16 21.65 8.94
N SER A 151 26.50 22.16 9.99
CA SER A 151 27.10 23.08 10.97
C SER A 151 28.18 22.45 11.86
N PHE A 152 28.24 21.12 11.99
CA PHE A 152 29.28 20.39 12.75
C PHE A 152 30.33 19.72 11.85
N ALA A 153 30.24 19.94 10.54
CA ALA A 153 31.19 19.40 9.56
C ALA A 153 32.25 20.44 9.12
N ASN A 154 32.22 21.65 9.70
CA ASN A 154 33.22 22.71 9.58
C ASN A 154 34.05 22.80 10.86
#